data_AF-A0A9Q4KK18-F1
#
_entry.id   AF-A0A9Q4KK18-F1
#
_cell.length_a   1.000
_cell.length_b   1.000
_cell.length_c   1.000
_cell.angle_alpha   90.00
_cell.angle_beta   90.00
_cell.angle_gamma   90.00
#
_symmetry.space_group_name_H-M   'P 1'
#
loop_
_entity.id
_entity.type
_entity.pdbx_description
1 polymer ?
#
loop_
_entity_poly.entity_id
_entity_poly.type
_entity_poly.pdbx_seq_one_letter_code
_entity_poly.pdbx_strand_id
1 'polypeptide(L)'
;MKNITIERKNKRIELVAPYSPDANIEYRKLDGKWDGSIKAWTFIDDDDVLKSLKDILVKFFDYSDCVETAEVKITALQDINTPRQIYKGGYLVVEENKRVGKTGKGVILVSGKIGGEPGNWARVIEEGSVFKIKDFPIDRAVSDEQFKFEIIKENEVDESKTLEKIKELFKSLGKDVELEMVNGDIKLSNDKNEILIKG
;
A
#
# COMPACT_ATOMS: atom_id res chain seq x y z
N MET A 1 5.69 8.53 -0.59
CA MET A 1 4.22 8.52 -0.64
C MET A 1 3.77 7.28 -1.39
N LYS A 2 3.06 6.38 -0.68
CA LYS A 2 2.34 5.25 -1.29
C LYS A 2 1.42 5.77 -2.39
N ASN A 3 1.30 5.03 -3.48
CA ASN A 3 0.39 5.40 -4.58
C ASN A 3 -1.07 5.05 -4.28
N ILE A 4 -1.33 4.47 -3.10
CA ILE A 4 -2.64 4.01 -2.65
C ILE A 4 -2.96 4.65 -1.30
N THR A 5 -4.10 5.33 -1.22
CA THR A 5 -4.66 5.87 0.03
C THR A 5 -6.14 5.51 0.10
N ILE A 6 -6.59 5.06 1.26
CA ILE A 6 -7.99 4.76 1.53
C ILE A 6 -8.38 5.45 2.84
N GLU A 7 -9.40 6.32 2.79
CA GLU A 7 -9.75 7.21 3.90
C GLU A 7 -11.27 7.29 4.04
N ARG A 8 -11.77 7.40 5.28
CA ARG A 8 -13.18 7.71 5.54
C ARG A 8 -13.35 9.21 5.73
N LYS A 9 -14.12 9.84 4.84
CA LYS A 9 -14.39 11.28 4.85
C LYS A 9 -15.86 11.56 4.52
N ASN A 10 -16.50 12.45 5.26
CA ASN A 10 -17.86 12.93 4.97
C ASN A 10 -18.90 11.81 4.71
N LYS A 11 -18.87 10.75 5.51
CA LYS A 11 -19.72 9.54 5.37
C LYS A 11 -19.52 8.79 4.05
N ARG A 12 -18.31 8.84 3.50
CA ARG A 12 -17.87 8.10 2.32
C ARG A 12 -16.49 7.51 2.56
N ILE A 13 -16.18 6.46 1.82
CA ILE A 13 -14.81 5.98 1.66
C ILE A 13 -14.25 6.60 0.39
N GLU A 14 -13.08 7.23 0.48
CA GLU A 14 -12.32 7.76 -0.64
C GLU A 14 -11.09 6.88 -0.88
N LEU A 15 -10.90 6.43 -2.12
CA LEU A 15 -9.77 5.59 -2.53
C LEU A 15 -9.02 6.27 -3.68
N VAL A 16 -7.76 6.60 -3.45
CA VAL A 16 -6.81 6.92 -4.52
C VAL A 16 -5.96 5.69 -4.74
N ALA A 17 -5.89 5.21 -5.98
CA ALA A 17 -5.06 4.07 -6.35
C ALA A 17 -4.55 4.22 -7.80
N PRO A 18 -3.46 3.52 -8.18
CA PRO A 18 -3.04 3.44 -9.57
C PRO A 18 -4.15 2.93 -10.48
N TYR A 19 -4.14 3.38 -11.74
CA TYR A 19 -5.09 2.89 -12.72
C TYR A 19 -4.82 1.41 -13.05
N SER A 20 -5.78 0.55 -12.74
CA SER A 20 -5.84 -0.84 -13.21
C SER A 20 -7.24 -1.11 -13.78
N PRO A 21 -7.37 -1.49 -15.07
CA PRO A 21 -8.68 -1.81 -15.66
C PRO A 21 -9.44 -2.87 -14.87
N ASP A 22 -8.75 -3.91 -14.40
CA ASP A 22 -9.35 -5.02 -13.69
C ASP A 22 -9.79 -4.61 -12.28
N ALA A 23 -8.95 -3.87 -11.55
CA ALA A 23 -9.35 -3.33 -10.24
C ALA A 23 -10.53 -2.35 -10.38
N ASN A 24 -10.54 -1.51 -11.41
CA ASN A 24 -11.64 -0.58 -11.70
C ASN A 24 -12.96 -1.29 -12.03
N ILE A 25 -12.92 -2.51 -12.56
CA ILE A 25 -14.13 -3.33 -12.75
C ILE A 25 -14.65 -3.78 -11.37
N GLU A 26 -13.78 -4.26 -10.48
CA GLU A 26 -14.17 -4.67 -9.14
C GLU A 26 -14.68 -3.49 -8.30
N TYR A 27 -14.07 -2.30 -8.39
CA TYR A 27 -14.57 -1.10 -7.71
C TYR A 27 -16.00 -0.74 -8.10
N ARG A 28 -16.36 -0.89 -9.38
CA ARG A 28 -17.73 -0.63 -9.84
C ARG A 28 -18.74 -1.65 -9.32
N LYS A 29 -18.31 -2.89 -9.06
CA LYS A 29 -19.19 -3.91 -8.44
C LYS A 29 -19.53 -3.59 -6.98
N LEU A 30 -18.73 -2.74 -6.33
CA LEU A 30 -18.98 -2.21 -4.99
C LEU A 30 -19.70 -0.85 -5.03
N ASP A 31 -20.40 -0.54 -6.12
CA ASP A 31 -21.05 0.76 -6.37
C ASP A 31 -20.12 1.98 -6.30
N GLY A 32 -18.82 1.75 -6.50
CA GLY A 32 -17.80 2.81 -6.53
C GLY A 32 -18.01 3.79 -7.68
N LYS A 33 -17.83 5.08 -7.38
CA LYS A 33 -17.92 6.17 -8.37
C LYS A 33 -16.63 6.94 -8.43
N TRP A 34 -16.07 7.10 -9.63
CA TRP A 34 -14.94 7.97 -9.85
C TRP A 34 -15.36 9.44 -9.73
N ASP A 35 -14.75 10.16 -8.80
CA ASP A 35 -14.86 11.60 -8.66
C ASP A 35 -13.61 12.28 -9.25
N GLY A 36 -13.79 12.89 -10.42
CA GLY A 36 -12.72 13.56 -11.13
C GLY A 36 -12.21 14.85 -10.47
N SER A 37 -12.98 15.43 -9.53
CA SER A 37 -12.59 16.66 -8.84
C SER A 37 -11.49 16.41 -7.81
N ILE A 38 -11.61 15.32 -7.06
CA ILE A 38 -10.63 14.87 -6.06
C ILE A 38 -9.70 13.77 -6.58
N LYS A 39 -9.94 13.28 -7.81
CA LYS A 39 -9.20 12.19 -8.46
C LYS A 39 -9.17 10.92 -7.60
N ALA A 40 -10.33 10.54 -7.06
CA ALA A 40 -10.48 9.37 -6.22
C ALA A 40 -11.75 8.60 -6.58
N TRP A 41 -11.75 7.30 -6.28
CA TRP A 41 -12.98 6.51 -6.20
C TRP A 41 -13.69 6.81 -4.88
N THR A 42 -15.00 6.92 -4.94
CA THR A 42 -15.86 7.21 -3.78
C THR A 42 -16.86 6.09 -3.59
N PHE A 43 -17.08 5.71 -2.34
CA PHE A 43 -18.00 4.64 -1.94
C PHE A 43 -18.82 5.07 -0.72
N ILE A 44 -19.89 4.33 -0.44
CA ILE A 44 -20.61 4.48 0.82
C ILE A 44 -19.69 4.12 2.00
N ASP A 45 -19.81 4.83 3.13
CA ASP A 45 -19.11 4.49 4.37
C ASP A 45 -19.78 3.27 5.02
N ASP A 46 -19.26 2.10 4.67
CA ASP A 46 -19.73 0.79 5.11
C ASP A 46 -18.52 -0.14 5.33
N ASP A 47 -18.57 -0.95 6.40
CA ASP A 47 -17.45 -1.78 6.83
C ASP A 47 -17.19 -2.96 5.87
N ASP A 48 -18.24 -3.55 5.29
CA ASP A 48 -18.13 -4.64 4.32
C ASP A 48 -17.57 -4.13 2.98
N VAL A 49 -17.95 -2.91 2.60
CA VAL A 49 -17.35 -2.21 1.45
C VAL A 49 -15.87 -1.93 1.70
N LEU A 50 -15.50 -1.40 2.87
CA LEU A 50 -14.10 -1.16 3.21
C LEU A 50 -13.27 -2.44 3.14
N LYS A 51 -13.78 -3.52 3.73
CA LYS A 51 -13.13 -4.83 3.71
C LYS A 51 -12.93 -5.34 2.29
N SER A 52 -13.98 -5.29 1.48
CA SER A 52 -13.92 -5.71 0.07
C SER A 52 -12.93 -4.87 -0.75
N LEU A 53 -12.84 -3.57 -0.48
CA LEU A 53 -11.83 -2.71 -1.10
C LEU A 53 -10.41 -3.13 -0.72
N LYS A 54 -10.16 -3.41 0.56
CA LYS A 54 -8.84 -3.91 1.01
C LYS A 54 -8.48 -5.22 0.32
N ASP A 55 -9.43 -6.14 0.17
CA ASP A 55 -9.20 -7.41 -0.54
C ASP A 55 -8.85 -7.20 -2.03
N ILE A 56 -9.54 -6.28 -2.71
CA ILE A 56 -9.22 -5.88 -4.09
C ILE A 56 -7.80 -5.29 -4.13
N LEU A 57 -7.45 -4.42 -3.18
CA LEU A 57 -6.13 -3.78 -3.15
C LEU A 57 -5.00 -4.78 -2.91
N VAL A 58 -5.21 -5.76 -2.02
CA VAL A 58 -4.27 -6.87 -1.81
C VAL A 58 -4.10 -7.65 -3.11
N LYS A 59 -5.21 -8.01 -3.76
CA LYS A 59 -5.21 -8.83 -4.97
C LYS A 59 -4.47 -8.19 -6.15
N PHE A 60 -4.69 -6.90 -6.42
CA PHE A 60 -4.17 -6.25 -7.63
C PHE A 60 -2.91 -5.44 -7.42
N PHE A 61 -2.63 -5.02 -6.19
CA PHE A 61 -1.52 -4.11 -5.89
C PHE A 61 -0.60 -4.60 -4.77
N ASP A 62 -0.79 -5.84 -4.28
CA ASP A 62 -0.06 -6.37 -3.11
C ASP A 62 -0.09 -5.39 -1.93
N TYR A 63 -1.21 -4.69 -1.76
CA TYR A 63 -1.37 -3.68 -0.72
C TYR A 63 -1.28 -4.31 0.67
N SER A 64 -0.71 -3.56 1.61
CA SER A 64 -0.79 -3.84 3.03
C SER A 64 -1.13 -2.57 3.78
N ASP A 65 -2.04 -2.72 4.75
CA ASP A 65 -2.36 -1.68 5.71
C ASP A 65 -1.37 -1.64 6.88
N CYS A 66 -0.36 -2.52 6.93
CA CYS A 66 0.64 -2.56 8.00
C CYS A 66 1.23 -1.17 8.30
N VAL A 67 1.27 -0.84 9.58
CA VAL A 67 1.74 0.46 10.09
C VAL A 67 3.26 0.48 10.20
N GLU A 68 3.83 -0.68 10.55
CA GLU A 68 5.27 -0.86 10.62
C GLU A 68 5.85 -0.89 9.21
N THR A 69 6.83 -0.01 8.98
CA THR A 69 7.47 0.11 7.67
C THR A 69 8.97 0.08 7.81
N ALA A 70 9.63 -0.31 6.73
CA ALA A 70 11.07 -0.34 6.65
C ALA A 70 11.55 0.17 5.29
N GLU A 71 12.79 0.63 5.28
CA GLU A 71 13.56 0.77 4.07
C GLU A 71 14.01 -0.63 3.62
N VAL A 72 13.56 -1.05 2.44
CA VAL A 72 13.88 -2.35 1.87
C VAL A 72 14.67 -2.22 0.58
N LYS A 73 15.53 -3.22 0.37
CA LYS A 73 16.13 -3.54 -0.92
C LYS A 73 15.41 -4.75 -1.51
N ILE A 74 15.06 -4.66 -2.78
CA ILE A 74 14.42 -5.75 -3.53
C ILE A 74 15.35 -6.11 -4.67
N THR A 75 15.76 -7.38 -4.76
CA THR A 75 16.66 -7.87 -5.82
C THR A 75 15.93 -8.90 -6.67
N ALA A 76 15.90 -8.71 -7.99
CA ALA A 76 15.40 -9.72 -8.91
C ALA A 76 16.33 -10.95 -8.92
N LEU A 77 15.79 -12.14 -8.71
CA LEU A 77 16.54 -13.39 -8.63
C LEU A 77 16.67 -14.12 -9.98
N GLN A 78 15.95 -13.65 -10.99
CA GLN A 78 15.93 -14.18 -12.34
C GLN A 78 15.43 -13.08 -13.29
N ASP A 79 15.53 -13.34 -14.59
CA ASP A 79 14.87 -12.49 -15.58
C ASP A 79 13.34 -12.60 -15.43
N ILE A 80 12.69 -11.47 -15.14
CA ILE A 80 11.23 -11.44 -14.93
C ILE A 80 10.56 -10.79 -16.12
N ASN A 81 9.81 -11.59 -16.88
CA ASN A 81 8.90 -11.08 -17.89
C ASN A 81 7.69 -10.42 -17.23
N THR A 82 7.67 -9.09 -17.22
CA THR A 82 6.58 -8.31 -16.63
C THR A 82 5.29 -8.47 -17.43
N PRO A 83 4.13 -8.68 -16.78
CA PRO A 83 2.87 -8.78 -17.50
C PRO A 83 2.35 -7.42 -17.98
N ARG A 84 2.68 -6.34 -17.24
CA ARG A 84 2.50 -4.91 -17.60
C ARG A 84 2.95 -3.99 -16.45
N GLN A 85 2.61 -4.39 -15.22
CA GLN A 85 2.93 -3.72 -13.98
C GLN A 85 3.24 -4.77 -12.92
N ILE A 86 4.22 -4.51 -12.07
CA ILE A 86 4.55 -5.34 -10.90
C ILE A 86 4.42 -4.48 -9.67
N TYR A 87 3.59 -4.95 -8.74
CA TYR A 87 3.41 -4.33 -7.45
C TYR A 87 4.01 -5.18 -6.33
N LYS A 88 4.61 -4.53 -5.34
CA LYS A 88 5.04 -5.13 -4.08
C LYS A 88 4.69 -4.19 -2.94
N GLY A 89 4.01 -4.68 -1.91
CA GLY A 89 3.64 -3.87 -0.74
C GLY A 89 2.84 -2.60 -1.05
N GLY A 90 2.05 -2.58 -2.14
CA GLY A 90 1.34 -1.38 -2.62
C GLY A 90 2.18 -0.40 -3.47
N TYR A 91 3.46 -0.70 -3.72
CA TYR A 91 4.35 0.09 -4.55
C TYR A 91 4.43 -0.48 -5.96
N LEU A 92 4.30 0.39 -6.97
CA LEU A 92 4.55 0.04 -8.36
C LEU A 92 6.07 -0.07 -8.55
N VAL A 93 6.59 -1.29 -8.49
CA VAL A 93 8.02 -1.57 -8.65
C VAL A 93 8.44 -1.31 -10.08
N VAL A 94 7.64 -1.80 -11.03
CA VAL A 94 7.86 -1.62 -12.47
C VAL A 94 6.54 -1.43 -13.19
N GLU A 95 6.51 -0.49 -14.13
CA GLU A 95 5.50 -0.33 -15.16
C GLU A 95 6.17 -0.36 -16.54
N GLU A 96 5.58 -1.14 -17.43
CA GLU A 96 5.85 -1.08 -18.86
C GLU A 96 5.00 0.01 -19.50
N ASN A 97 5.65 0.98 -20.12
CA ASN A 97 5.03 1.79 -21.16
C ASN A 97 5.61 1.35 -22.52
N LYS A 98 4.86 1.55 -23.61
CA LYS A 98 5.14 1.09 -25.00
C LYS A 98 6.56 1.38 -25.56
N ARG A 99 7.42 2.08 -24.82
CA ARG A 99 8.76 2.53 -25.22
C ARG A 99 9.83 2.45 -24.14
N VAL A 100 9.49 2.27 -22.84
CA VAL A 100 10.47 2.27 -21.74
C VAL A 100 9.84 1.57 -20.52
N GLY A 101 10.62 0.74 -19.81
CA GLY A 101 10.27 0.29 -18.46
C GLY A 101 10.63 1.37 -17.42
N LYS A 102 9.72 1.66 -16.49
CA LYS A 102 9.92 2.69 -15.46
C LYS A 102 9.51 2.18 -14.09
N THR A 103 10.11 2.74 -13.04
CA THR A 103 9.64 2.52 -11.68
C THR A 103 8.51 3.49 -11.34
N GLY A 104 7.65 3.10 -10.41
CA GLY A 104 6.64 3.99 -9.85
C GLY A 104 7.23 5.00 -8.86
N LYS A 105 6.41 5.99 -8.48
CA LYS A 105 6.77 6.96 -7.44
C LYS A 105 7.15 6.23 -6.14
N GLY A 106 8.27 6.63 -5.54
CA GLY A 106 8.77 6.07 -4.29
C GLY A 106 9.61 4.80 -4.44
N VAL A 107 9.80 4.30 -5.66
CA VAL A 107 10.69 3.17 -5.96
C VAL A 107 11.89 3.67 -6.76
N ILE A 108 13.09 3.36 -6.27
CA ILE A 108 14.36 3.76 -6.89
C ILE A 108 15.04 2.51 -7.45
N LEU A 109 15.32 2.48 -8.76
CA LEU A 109 16.23 1.49 -9.33
C LEU A 109 17.67 1.89 -8.98
N VAL A 110 18.33 1.08 -8.16
CA VAL A 110 19.71 1.32 -7.69
C VAL A 110 20.72 0.77 -8.69
N SER A 111 20.46 -0.40 -9.26
CA SER A 111 21.30 -1.05 -10.26
C SER A 111 20.48 -2.02 -11.12
N GLY A 112 21.01 -2.38 -12.29
CA GLY A 112 20.35 -3.27 -13.25
C GLY A 112 19.51 -2.52 -14.28
N LYS A 113 18.58 -3.24 -14.93
CA LYS A 113 17.85 -2.74 -16.10
C LYS A 113 16.39 -3.19 -16.08
N ILE A 114 15.53 -2.31 -16.57
CA ILE A 114 14.11 -2.57 -16.79
C ILE A 114 13.81 -2.35 -18.28
N GLY A 115 13.36 -3.41 -18.96
CA GLY A 115 12.96 -3.40 -20.36
C GLY A 115 14.02 -3.91 -21.34
N GLY A 116 13.57 -4.24 -22.55
CA GLY A 116 14.38 -4.79 -23.62
C GLY A 116 15.07 -3.74 -24.51
N GLU A 117 15.76 -4.22 -25.54
CA GLU A 117 16.40 -3.37 -26.55
C GLU A 117 15.37 -2.78 -27.52
N PRO A 118 15.67 -1.61 -28.13
CA PRO A 118 14.83 -1.05 -29.19
C PRO A 118 14.63 -2.06 -30.34
N GLY A 119 13.40 -2.55 -30.51
CA GLY A 119 13.03 -3.49 -31.58
C GLY A 119 12.93 -4.96 -31.13
N ASN A 120 13.48 -5.31 -29.97
CA ASN A 120 13.30 -6.61 -29.32
C ASN A 120 12.92 -6.38 -27.84
N TRP A 121 11.68 -5.92 -27.67
CA TRP A 121 11.15 -5.46 -26.38
C TRP A 121 10.71 -6.66 -25.53
N ALA A 122 11.69 -7.43 -25.04
CA ALA A 122 11.43 -8.38 -23.98
C ALA A 122 11.13 -7.58 -22.69
N ARG A 123 10.05 -7.96 -22.01
CA ARG A 123 9.47 -7.25 -20.86
C ARG A 123 10.27 -7.51 -19.59
N VAL A 124 11.58 -7.39 -19.62
CA VAL A 124 12.45 -8.04 -18.63
C VAL A 124 12.90 -7.07 -17.56
N ILE A 125 12.66 -7.40 -16.29
CA ILE A 125 13.55 -6.98 -15.21
C ILE A 125 14.72 -7.94 -15.26
N GLU A 126 15.92 -7.43 -15.55
CA GLU A 126 17.11 -8.27 -15.64
C GLU A 126 17.44 -8.86 -14.28
N GLU A 127 17.85 -10.13 -14.26
CA GLU A 127 18.38 -10.79 -13.06
C GLU A 127 19.42 -9.90 -12.37
N GLY A 128 19.36 -9.83 -11.04
CA GLY A 128 20.26 -8.99 -10.24
C GLY A 128 19.89 -7.51 -10.22
N SER A 129 18.82 -7.08 -10.90
CA SER A 129 18.32 -5.70 -10.76
C SER A 129 17.88 -5.41 -9.33
N VAL A 130 18.28 -4.26 -8.81
CA VAL A 130 18.06 -3.86 -7.41
C VAL A 130 17.19 -2.62 -7.33
N PHE A 131 16.15 -2.70 -6.53
CA PHE A 131 15.24 -1.61 -6.20
C PHE A 131 15.33 -1.26 -4.72
N LYS A 132 15.04 0.00 -4.40
CA LYS A 132 15.01 0.52 -3.04
C LYS A 132 13.70 1.26 -2.78
N ILE A 133 13.08 1.00 -1.62
CA ILE A 133 11.82 1.59 -1.18
C ILE A 133 11.93 1.93 0.30
N LYS A 134 11.60 3.17 0.71
CA LYS A 134 11.82 3.67 2.08
C LYS A 134 10.75 3.31 3.11
N ASP A 135 9.48 3.31 2.73
CA ASP A 135 8.34 3.15 3.65
C ASP A 135 7.56 1.87 3.31
N PHE A 136 8.30 0.78 3.11
CA PHE A 136 7.72 -0.48 2.66
C PHE A 136 7.11 -1.25 3.84
N PRO A 137 5.89 -1.80 3.72
CA PRO A 137 5.24 -2.52 4.82
C PRO A 137 5.99 -3.81 5.18
N ILE A 138 6.38 -3.96 6.45
CA ILE A 138 7.28 -5.05 6.90
C ILE A 138 6.67 -6.44 6.65
N ASP A 139 5.36 -6.59 6.83
CA ASP A 139 4.64 -7.85 6.61
C ASP A 139 4.67 -8.34 5.15
N ARG A 140 5.02 -7.46 4.21
CA ARG A 140 5.19 -7.79 2.79
C ARG A 140 6.64 -7.95 2.38
N ALA A 141 7.60 -7.73 3.28
CA ALA A 141 9.03 -7.82 2.97
C ALA A 141 9.50 -9.28 2.98
N VAL A 142 8.78 -10.14 2.27
CA VAL A 142 8.97 -11.59 2.21
C VAL A 142 9.50 -11.96 0.83
N SER A 143 10.63 -12.68 0.80
CA SER A 143 11.22 -13.15 -0.45
C SER A 143 10.37 -14.23 -1.09
N ASP A 144 10.32 -14.22 -2.43
CA ASP A 144 9.67 -15.24 -3.25
C ASP A 144 10.62 -15.73 -4.35
N GLU A 145 10.11 -16.55 -5.28
CA GLU A 145 10.90 -17.13 -6.37
C GLU A 145 11.45 -16.08 -7.36
N GLN A 146 10.87 -14.88 -7.42
CA GLN A 146 11.25 -13.82 -8.34
C GLN A 146 12.09 -12.73 -7.66
N PHE A 147 11.83 -12.45 -6.38
CA PHE A 147 12.42 -11.34 -5.66
C PHE A 147 12.94 -11.74 -4.28
N LYS A 148 14.17 -11.31 -4.00
CA LYS A 148 14.73 -11.29 -2.64
C LYS A 148 14.49 -9.94 -1.99
N PHE A 149 13.98 -9.95 -0.76
CA PHE A 149 13.81 -8.77 0.09
C PHE A 149 14.89 -8.74 1.17
N GLU A 150 15.47 -7.57 1.38
CA GLU A 150 16.43 -7.29 2.46
C GLU A 150 15.98 -6.01 3.19
N ILE A 151 15.68 -6.10 4.49
CA ILE A 151 15.41 -4.92 5.32
C ILE A 151 16.74 -4.21 5.59
N ILE A 152 16.87 -2.98 5.09
CA ILE A 152 18.06 -2.14 5.30
C ILE A 152 17.96 -1.42 6.65
N LYS A 153 16.76 -0.91 6.95
CA LYS A 153 16.49 -0.13 8.15
C LYS A 153 15.01 -0.18 8.49
N GLU A 154 14.66 -0.54 9.71
CA GLU A 154 13.30 -0.36 10.22
C GLU A 154 13.06 1.12 10.52
N ASN A 155 11.91 1.63 10.08
CA ASN A 155 11.49 2.99 10.45
C ASN A 155 10.80 2.95 11.81
N GLU A 156 10.87 4.05 12.54
CA GLU A 156 10.05 4.22 13.74
C GLU A 156 8.56 4.07 13.39
N VAL A 157 7.81 3.43 14.29
CA VAL A 157 6.38 3.22 14.12
C VAL A 157 5.69 4.57 14.06
N ASP A 158 4.85 4.77 13.04
CA ASP A 158 4.05 5.99 12.92
C ASP A 158 2.90 5.94 13.94
N GLU A 159 3.13 6.53 15.12
CA GLU A 159 2.18 6.55 16.23
C GLU A 159 0.80 7.08 15.83
N SER A 160 0.75 8.04 14.91
CA SER A 160 -0.53 8.61 14.44
C SER A 160 -1.35 7.57 13.68
N LYS A 161 -0.70 6.81 12.78
CA LYS A 161 -1.37 5.71 12.07
C LYS A 161 -1.76 4.56 13.00
N THR A 162 -0.95 4.29 14.02
CA THR A 162 -1.28 3.29 15.04
C THR A 162 -2.56 3.70 15.77
N LEU A 163 -2.65 4.95 16.22
CA LEU A 163 -3.86 5.47 16.85
C LEU A 163 -5.08 5.41 15.92
N GLU A 164 -4.93 5.78 14.65
CA GLU A 164 -6.03 5.68 13.67
C GLU A 164 -6.55 4.24 13.55
N LYS A 165 -5.67 3.25 13.42
CA LYS A 165 -6.07 1.84 13.38
C LYS A 165 -6.79 1.39 14.65
N ILE A 166 -6.33 1.82 15.82
CA ILE A 166 -6.98 1.49 17.09
C ILE A 166 -8.36 2.14 17.15
N LYS A 167 -8.51 3.41 16.70
CA LYS A 167 -9.84 4.06 16.59
C LYS A 167 -10.77 3.30 15.66
N GLU A 168 -10.28 2.87 14.49
CA GLU A 168 -11.07 2.05 13.56
C GLU A 168 -11.53 0.74 14.20
N LEU A 169 -10.65 0.05 14.95
CA LEU A 169 -10.99 -1.17 15.68
C LEU A 169 -12.10 -0.92 16.71
N PHE A 170 -11.99 0.11 17.55
CA PHE A 170 -13.04 0.42 18.53
C PHE A 170 -14.36 0.82 17.87
N LYS A 171 -14.31 1.58 16.78
CA LYS A 171 -15.50 1.94 15.99
C LYS A 171 -16.19 0.70 15.43
N SER A 172 -15.44 -0.28 14.91
CA SER A 172 -15.99 -1.56 14.42
C SER A 172 -16.67 -2.39 15.53
N LEU A 173 -16.27 -2.17 16.79
CA LEU A 173 -16.90 -2.77 17.96
C LEU A 173 -18.10 -1.96 18.49
N GLY A 174 -18.51 -0.91 17.79
CA GLY A 174 -19.59 -0.01 18.19
C GLY A 174 -19.24 0.86 19.40
N LYS A 175 -17.96 1.07 19.67
CA LYS A 175 -17.47 1.88 20.80
C LYS A 175 -16.90 3.19 20.27
N ASP A 176 -17.41 4.29 20.79
CA ASP A 176 -16.79 5.60 20.60
C ASP A 176 -15.76 5.81 21.72
N VAL A 177 -14.50 6.03 21.33
CA VAL A 177 -13.39 6.23 22.25
C VAL A 177 -12.50 7.35 21.74
N GLU A 178 -12.06 8.19 22.66
CA GLU A 178 -10.99 9.14 22.40
C GLU A 178 -9.66 8.45 22.69
N LEU A 179 -8.71 8.60 21.75
CA LEU A 179 -7.34 8.12 21.93
C LEU A 179 -6.36 9.27 21.76
N GLU A 180 -5.42 9.36 22.67
CA GLU A 180 -4.29 10.27 22.63
C GLU A 180 -2.98 9.57 23.04
N MET A 181 -1.86 9.97 22.43
CA MET A 181 -0.53 9.56 22.90
C MET A 181 -0.11 10.45 24.07
N VAL A 182 0.31 9.84 25.18
CA VAL A 182 0.84 10.56 26.34
C VAL A 182 2.17 9.91 26.75
N ASN A 183 3.28 10.58 26.47
CA ASN A 183 4.64 10.13 26.84
C ASN A 183 5.00 8.71 26.34
N GLY A 184 4.53 8.31 25.16
CA GLY A 184 4.75 6.97 24.59
C GLY A 184 3.69 5.93 24.99
N ASP A 185 2.80 6.26 25.91
CA ASP A 185 1.66 5.42 26.27
C ASP A 185 0.40 5.83 25.47
N ILE A 186 -0.51 4.87 25.27
CA ILE A 186 -1.81 5.15 24.65
C ILE A 186 -2.83 5.37 25.77
N LYS A 187 -3.36 6.59 25.84
CA LYS A 187 -4.50 6.90 26.70
C LYS A 187 -5.80 6.71 25.91
N LEU A 188 -6.67 5.89 26.48
CA LEU A 188 -8.00 5.62 25.97
C LEU A 188 -9.03 6.17 26.96
N SER A 189 -9.87 7.08 26.50
CA SER A 189 -10.94 7.67 27.30
C SER A 189 -12.32 7.48 26.64
N ASN A 190 -13.32 7.32 27.49
CA ASN A 190 -14.73 7.51 27.13
C ASN A 190 -15.45 8.25 28.26
N ASP A 191 -16.74 8.51 28.12
CA ASP A 191 -17.56 9.27 29.09
C ASP A 191 -17.50 8.77 30.55
N LYS A 192 -16.99 7.56 30.80
CA LYS A 192 -17.03 6.91 32.12
C LYS A 192 -15.69 6.42 32.63
N ASN A 193 -14.73 6.12 31.76
CA ASN A 193 -13.49 5.45 32.11
C ASN A 193 -12.29 6.01 31.34
N GLU A 194 -11.13 5.98 31.99
CA GLU A 194 -9.83 6.26 31.41
C GLU A 194 -8.92 5.05 31.62
N ILE A 195 -8.28 4.58 30.56
CA ILE A 195 -7.33 3.46 30.58
C ILE A 195 -6.04 3.94 29.95
N LEU A 196 -4.93 3.80 30.66
CA LEU A 196 -3.59 4.02 30.13
C LEU A 196 -2.97 2.68 29.76
N ILE A 197 -2.65 2.50 28.48
CA ILE A 197 -1.97 1.32 27.96
C ILE A 197 -0.49 1.68 27.83
N LYS A 198 0.34 0.99 28.62
CA LYS A 198 1.78 1.23 28.62
C LYS A 198 2.45 0.66 27.38
N GLY A 199 3.29 1.48 26.73
CA GLY A 199 4.16 1.09 25.63
C GLY A 199 5.40 0.32 26.09
#